data_AF-A0A2E9BGS8-F1
#
_entry.id   AF-A0A2E9BGS8-F1
#
_cell.length_a   1.000
_cell.length_b   1.000
_cell.length_c   1.000
_cell.angle_alpha   90.00
_cell.angle_beta   90.00
_cell.angle_gamma   90.00
#
_symmetry.space_group_name_H-M   'P 1'
#
loop_
_entity.id
_entity.type
_entity.pdbx_description
1 polymer ?
#
loop_
_entity_poly.entity_id
_entity_poly.type
_entity_poly.pdbx_seq_one_letter_code
_entity_poly.pdbx_strand_id
1 'polypeptide(L)'
;MKKLLISIIGALTLSAAWPALAGPDFQAIEKARANRQAALVAQGASTVRVDSTTGQPVRCPPDPLMLPLDHGPRALTTPGENRIRKARYEAQLKACANPAL
;
A
#
# COMPACT_ATOMS: atom_id res chain seq x y z
N MET A 1 1.17 56.73 12.95
CA MET A 1 1.17 55.65 11.94
C MET A 1 2.29 54.61 12.14
N LYS A 2 3.58 54.98 12.22
CA LYS A 2 4.71 54.01 12.27
C LYS A 2 4.74 53.06 13.48
N LYS A 3 4.34 53.51 14.68
CA LYS A 3 4.39 52.70 15.92
C LYS A 3 3.35 51.56 15.96
N LEU A 4 2.20 51.78 15.31
CA LEU A 4 1.15 50.77 15.15
C LEU A 4 1.61 49.64 14.22
N LEU A 5 2.28 49.99 13.11
CA LEU A 5 2.83 49.00 12.18
C LEU A 5 3.86 48.10 12.85
N ILE A 6 4.73 48.65 13.70
CA ILE A 6 5.75 47.87 14.43
C ILE A 6 5.09 46.89 15.42
N SER A 7 4.02 47.30 16.11
CA SER A 7 3.28 46.43 17.03
C SER A 7 2.55 45.30 16.32
N ILE A 8 1.98 45.57 15.14
CA ILE A 8 1.26 44.56 14.35
C ILE A 8 2.25 43.52 13.80
N ILE A 9 3.41 43.96 13.32
CA ILE A 9 4.46 43.06 12.82
C ILE A 9 4.99 42.16 13.95
N GLY A 10 5.23 42.72 15.14
CA GLY A 10 5.65 41.94 16.31
C GLY A 10 4.63 40.88 16.72
N ALA A 11 3.34 41.23 16.76
CA ALA A 11 2.27 40.30 17.12
C ALA A 11 2.08 39.17 16.07
N LEU A 12 2.25 39.46 14.78
CA LEU A 12 2.15 38.47 13.71
C LEU A 12 3.25 37.42 13.75
N THR A 13 4.44 37.77 14.24
CA THR A 13 5.55 36.80 14.36
C THR A 13 5.39 35.83 15.53
N LEU A 14 4.65 36.19 16.59
CA LEU A 14 4.44 35.31 17.74
C LEU A 14 3.36 34.23 17.51
N SER A 15 2.38 34.45 16.64
CA SER A 15 1.29 33.50 16.38
C SER A 15 1.68 32.37 15.41
N ALA A 16 2.70 32.57 14.57
CA ALA A 16 3.14 31.58 13.58
C ALA A 16 3.94 30.41 14.19
N ALA A 17 4.45 30.54 15.42
CA ALA A 17 5.30 29.54 16.06
C ALA A 17 4.54 28.52 16.93
N TRP A 18 3.25 28.74 17.19
CA TRP A 18 2.44 27.87 18.06
C TRP A 18 1.91 26.53 17.48
N PRO A 19 1.92 26.23 16.17
CA PRO A 19 1.45 24.92 15.71
C PRO A 19 2.36 23.75 16.17
N ALA A 20 3.54 24.03 16.73
CA ALA A 20 4.52 23.00 17.10
C ALA A 20 4.30 22.35 18.48
N LEU A 21 3.38 22.87 19.32
CA LEU A 21 3.08 22.30 20.66
C LEU A 21 1.77 21.51 20.74
N ALA A 22 0.95 21.51 19.69
CA ALA A 22 -0.16 20.58 19.61
C ALA A 22 0.40 19.24 19.10
N GLY A 23 0.48 18.25 19.99
CA GLY A 23 0.82 16.88 19.59
C GLY A 23 -0.10 16.40 18.45
N PRO A 24 0.33 15.40 17.67
CA PRO A 24 -0.47 14.91 16.56
C PRO A 24 -1.86 14.50 17.03
N ASP A 25 -2.90 14.84 16.26
CA ASP A 25 -4.27 14.45 16.57
C ASP A 25 -4.40 12.92 16.49
N PHE A 26 -4.31 12.28 17.66
CA PHE A 26 -4.41 10.84 17.79
C PHE A 26 -5.75 10.31 17.31
N GLN A 27 -6.85 11.08 17.43
CA GLN A 27 -8.14 10.66 16.89
C GLN A 27 -8.14 10.63 15.37
N ALA A 28 -7.50 11.61 14.72
CA ALA A 28 -7.33 11.60 13.26
C ALA A 28 -6.46 10.41 12.80
N ILE A 29 -5.40 10.10 13.55
CA ILE A 29 -4.52 8.95 13.26
C ILE A 29 -5.26 7.63 13.44
N GLU A 30 -6.02 7.45 14.52
CA GLU A 30 -6.77 6.22 14.76
C GLU A 30 -7.90 6.03 13.76
N LYS A 31 -8.63 7.10 13.41
CA LYS A 31 -9.63 7.07 12.34
C LYS A 31 -8.98 6.69 11.00
N ALA A 32 -7.82 7.27 10.67
CA ALA A 32 -7.10 6.91 9.45
C ALA A 32 -6.64 5.45 9.45
N ARG A 33 -6.21 4.92 10.61
CA ARG A 33 -5.83 3.50 10.76
C ARG A 33 -7.04 2.57 10.62
N ALA A 34 -8.16 2.90 11.26
CA ALA A 34 -9.42 2.15 11.15
C ALA A 34 -9.92 2.14 9.69
N ASN A 35 -9.86 3.28 9.00
CA ASN A 35 -10.23 3.37 7.58
C ASN A 35 -9.30 2.55 6.68
N ARG A 36 -7.98 2.52 6.96
CA ARG A 36 -7.06 1.63 6.22
C ARG A 36 -7.36 0.17 6.46
N GLN A 37 -7.64 -0.23 7.70
CA GLN A 37 -8.01 -1.61 8.02
C GLN A 37 -9.33 -1.99 7.35
N ALA A 38 -10.34 -1.13 7.40
CA ALA A 38 -11.61 -1.32 6.71
C ALA A 38 -11.42 -1.39 5.18
N ALA A 39 -10.54 -0.57 4.60
CA ALA A 39 -10.20 -0.63 3.18
C ALA A 39 -9.48 -1.93 2.82
N LEU A 40 -8.55 -2.42 3.65
CA LEU A 40 -7.88 -3.70 3.46
C LEU A 40 -8.85 -4.88 3.58
N VAL A 41 -9.81 -4.83 4.51
CA VAL A 41 -10.86 -5.84 4.67
C VAL A 41 -11.84 -5.79 3.50
N ALA A 42 -12.26 -4.61 3.05
CA ALA A 42 -13.10 -4.45 1.87
C ALA A 42 -12.39 -4.91 0.58
N GLN A 43 -11.08 -4.68 0.48
CA GLN A 43 -10.23 -5.24 -0.58
C GLN A 43 -10.09 -6.77 -0.44
N GLY A 44 -10.00 -7.27 0.80
CA GLY A 44 -9.97 -8.70 1.13
C GLY A 44 -11.30 -9.43 0.90
N ALA A 45 -12.42 -8.71 0.84
CA ALA A 45 -13.75 -9.26 0.59
C ALA A 45 -14.05 -9.52 -0.90
N SER A 46 -13.19 -9.10 -1.82
CA SER A 46 -13.33 -9.36 -3.26
C SER A 46 -12.12 -10.17 -3.79
N THR A 47 -11.85 -11.30 -3.14
CA THR A 47 -10.59 -12.04 -3.32
C THR A 47 -10.72 -13.35 -4.05
N VAL A 48 -11.86 -13.71 -4.63
CA VAL A 48 -11.96 -14.88 -5.51
C VAL A 48 -12.68 -14.47 -6.78
N ARG A 49 -11.93 -14.33 -7.88
CA ARG A 49 -12.46 -14.14 -9.22
C ARG A 49 -12.25 -15.40 -10.01
N VAL A 50 -13.20 -15.79 -10.86
CA VAL A 50 -13.00 -16.92 -11.76
C VAL A 50 -12.28 -16.40 -13.00
N ASP A 51 -11.11 -16.94 -13.32
CA ASP A 51 -10.45 -16.69 -14.60
C ASP A 51 -11.32 -17.26 -15.72
N SER A 52 -11.85 -16.42 -16.60
CA SER A 52 -12.71 -16.83 -17.71
C SER A 52 -12.01 -17.76 -18.71
N THR A 53 -10.67 -17.81 -18.72
CA THR A 53 -9.89 -18.66 -19.65
C THR A 53 -9.70 -20.07 -19.10
N THR A 54 -9.50 -20.21 -17.80
CA THR A 54 -9.20 -21.51 -17.15
C THR A 54 -10.34 -22.02 -16.28
N GLY A 55 -11.36 -21.21 -16.03
CA GLY A 55 -12.45 -21.50 -15.11
C GLY A 55 -12.02 -21.60 -13.65
N GLN A 56 -10.77 -21.25 -13.31
CA GLN A 56 -10.24 -21.43 -11.97
C GLN A 56 -10.44 -20.19 -11.08
N PRO A 57 -10.74 -20.39 -9.78
CA PRO A 57 -10.77 -19.31 -8.82
C PRO A 57 -9.35 -18.74 -8.61
N VAL A 58 -9.12 -17.53 -9.09
CA VAL A 58 -7.91 -16.73 -8.89
C VAL A 58 -8.14 -15.73 -7.76
N ARG A 59 -7.20 -15.68 -6.82
CA ARG A 59 -7.20 -14.63 -5.80
C ARG A 59 -6.58 -13.35 -6.32
N CYS A 60 -7.31 -12.24 -6.17
CA CYS A 60 -6.88 -10.94 -6.66
C CYS A 60 -6.93 -9.90 -5.52
N PRO A 61 -5.80 -9.24 -5.20
CA PRO A 61 -4.46 -9.47 -5.75
C PRO A 61 -3.87 -10.83 -5.32
N PRO A 62 -3.01 -11.47 -6.14
CA PRO A 62 -2.35 -12.72 -5.78
C PRO A 62 -1.33 -12.51 -4.66
N ASP A 63 -1.12 -13.55 -3.85
CA ASP A 63 -0.17 -13.50 -2.72
C ASP A 63 1.25 -13.11 -3.19
N PRO A 64 2.03 -12.37 -2.39
CA PRO A 64 3.37 -11.93 -2.77
C PRO A 64 4.26 -13.09 -3.24
N LEU A 65 4.90 -12.93 -4.40
CA LEU A 65 5.79 -13.96 -4.94
C LEU A 65 7.07 -14.06 -4.12
N MET A 66 7.21 -15.16 -3.38
CA MET A 66 8.43 -15.53 -2.66
C MET A 66 9.21 -16.56 -3.47
N LEU A 67 10.42 -16.20 -3.89
CA LEU A 67 11.30 -17.08 -4.66
C LEU A 67 12.35 -17.71 -3.73
N PRO A 68 12.42 -19.06 -3.65
CA PRO A 68 13.49 -19.73 -2.94
C PRO A 68 14.84 -19.43 -3.57
N LEU A 69 15.90 -19.51 -2.77
CA LEU A 69 17.27 -19.32 -3.25
C LEU A 69 17.60 -20.38 -4.31
N ASP A 70 17.97 -19.94 -5.51
CA ASP A 70 18.27 -20.79 -6.67
C ASP A 70 19.75 -20.85 -7.06
N HIS A 71 20.61 -20.19 -6.27
CA HIS A 71 22.04 -20.09 -6.53
C HIS A 71 22.88 -20.37 -5.28
N GLY A 72 24.07 -20.91 -5.51
CA GLY A 72 25.06 -21.18 -4.47
C GLY A 72 24.92 -22.57 -3.82
N PRO A 73 25.80 -22.86 -2.84
CA PRO A 73 25.91 -24.20 -2.23
C PRO A 73 24.70 -24.59 -1.36
N ARG A 74 23.79 -23.64 -1.09
CA ARG A 74 22.56 -23.86 -0.31
C ARG A 74 21.29 -23.53 -1.12
N ALA A 75 21.36 -23.65 -2.45
CA ALA A 75 20.18 -23.48 -3.29
C ALA A 75 19.10 -24.49 -2.89
N LEU A 76 17.88 -24.00 -2.71
CA LEU A 76 16.69 -24.79 -2.37
C LEU A 76 15.89 -25.19 -3.61
N THR A 77 16.19 -24.58 -4.75
CA THR A 77 15.48 -24.75 -6.02
C THR A 77 16.46 -24.48 -7.16
N THR A 78 16.05 -24.73 -8.40
CA THR A 78 16.85 -24.41 -9.58
C THR A 78 16.42 -23.07 -10.20
N PRO A 79 17.30 -22.39 -10.96
CA PRO A 79 16.93 -21.16 -11.65
C PRO A 79 15.77 -21.35 -12.64
N GLY A 80 15.65 -22.53 -13.24
CA GLY A 80 14.54 -22.87 -14.14
C GLY A 80 13.19 -22.91 -13.43
N GLU A 81 13.12 -23.54 -12.27
CA GLU A 81 11.89 -23.60 -11.45
C GLU A 81 11.43 -22.20 -11.01
N ASN A 82 12.38 -21.34 -10.63
CA ASN A 82 12.08 -19.96 -10.27
C ASN A 82 11.54 -19.13 -11.44
N ARG A 83 12.04 -19.35 -12.67
CA ARG A 83 11.47 -18.72 -13.88
C ARG A 83 10.03 -19.13 -14.11
N ILE A 84 9.70 -20.41 -13.91
CA ILE A 84 8.32 -20.91 -14.04
C ILE A 84 7.42 -20.28 -12.97
N ARG A 85 7.88 -20.19 -11.71
CA ARG A 85 7.12 -19.53 -10.63
C ARG A 85 6.84 -18.05 -10.94
N LYS A 86 7.84 -17.31 -11.44
CA LYS A 86 7.67 -15.92 -11.91
C LYS A 86 6.64 -15.81 -13.01
N ALA A 87 6.76 -16.62 -14.07
CA ALA A 87 5.83 -16.59 -15.20
C ALA A 87 4.37 -16.86 -14.76
N ARG A 88 4.16 -17.81 -13.84
CA ARG A 88 2.82 -18.09 -13.28
C ARG A 88 2.28 -16.91 -12.46
N TYR A 89 3.12 -16.26 -11.68
CA TYR A 89 2.71 -15.10 -10.90
C TYR A 89 2.35 -13.91 -11.80
N GLU A 90 3.14 -13.66 -12.84
CA GLU A 90 2.83 -12.65 -13.85
C GLU A 90 1.53 -12.95 -14.60
N ALA A 91 1.25 -14.22 -14.91
CA ALA A 91 -0.02 -14.64 -15.50
C ALA A 91 -1.21 -14.37 -14.56
N GLN A 92 -1.06 -14.64 -13.26
CA GLN A 92 -2.09 -14.34 -12.25
C GLN A 92 -2.34 -12.83 -12.13
N LEU A 93 -1.28 -12.00 -12.14
CA LEU A 93 -1.42 -10.55 -12.15
C LEU A 93 -2.15 -10.05 -13.39
N LYS A 94 -1.84 -10.60 -14.57
CA LYS A 94 -2.55 -10.28 -15.82
C LYS A 94 -4.02 -10.69 -15.78
N ALA A 95 -4.33 -11.89 -15.26
CA ALA A 95 -5.69 -12.37 -15.10
C ALA A 95 -6.50 -11.49 -14.12
N CYS A 96 -5.86 -10.98 -13.06
CA CYS A 96 -6.50 -10.04 -12.14
C CYS A 96 -6.70 -8.63 -12.73
N ALA A 97 -5.80 -8.17 -13.61
CA ALA A 97 -5.87 -6.85 -14.23
C ALA A 97 -6.91 -6.78 -15.37
N ASN A 98 -7.06 -7.86 -16.12
CA ASN A 98 -8.03 -7.99 -17.20
C ASN A 98 -9.01 -9.12 -16.85
N PRO A 99 -10.07 -8.84 -16.06
CA PRO A 99 -11.20 -9.76 -16.01
C PRO A 99 -11.76 -9.81 -17.42
N ALA A 100 -11.61 -10.93 -18.12
CA ALA A 100 -12.19 -11.05 -19.45
C ALA A 100 -13.69 -10.74 -19.35
N LEU A 101 -14.09 -9.67 -20.05
CA LEU A 101 -15.49 -9.26 -20.27
C LEU A 101 -16.25 -10.38 -20.99
#